data_AF-A0A972LL30-F1
#
_entry.id   AF-A0A972LL30-F1
#
_cell.length_a   1.000
_cell.length_b   1.000
_cell.length_c   1.000
_cell.angle_alpha   90.00
_cell.angle_beta   90.00
_cell.angle_gamma   90.00
#
_symmetry.space_group_name_H-M   'P 1'
#
loop_
_entity.id
_entity.type
_entity.pdbx_description
1 polymer ?
#
loop_
_entity_poly.entity_id
_entity_poly.type
_entity_poly.pdbx_seq_one_letter_code
_entity_poly.pdbx_strand_id
1 'polypeptide(L)'
;MSDVSNLRSTINAFYQAQDQALENRKTSGEPGGDITHALSIIRRILPPLPDTGPLSEWLSQTIAVLESEHQNYCQQEEDLTGCGSATFGELLTRLISLEPTLAMTY
;
A
#
# COMPACT_ATOMS: atom_id res chain seq x y z
N MET A 1 7.92 -11.10 18.56
CA MET A 1 7.55 -9.71 18.21
C MET A 1 6.26 -9.82 17.42
N SER A 2 5.17 -9.23 17.91
CA SER A 2 3.83 -9.48 17.40
C SER A 2 3.71 -9.18 15.91
N ASP A 3 3.09 -10.08 15.16
CA ASP A 3 2.81 -9.95 13.72
C ASP A 3 2.15 -8.60 13.35
N VAL A 4 1.33 -8.05 14.26
CA VAL A 4 0.72 -6.71 14.15
C VAL A 4 1.79 -5.61 14.06
N SER A 5 2.84 -5.70 14.87
CA SER A 5 3.93 -4.73 14.90
C SER A 5 4.76 -4.79 13.61
N ASN A 6 4.96 -5.99 13.06
CA ASN A 6 5.65 -6.17 11.79
C ASN A 6 4.85 -5.55 10.65
N LEU A 7 3.54 -5.85 10.58
CA LEU A 7 2.63 -5.29 9.59
C LEU A 7 2.51 -3.76 9.67
N ARG A 8 2.39 -3.21 10.89
CA ARG A 8 2.41 -1.76 11.12
C ARG A 8 3.72 -1.14 10.65
N SER A 9 4.86 -1.79 10.92
CA SER A 9 6.17 -1.33 10.45
C SER A 9 6.27 -1.34 8.92
N THR A 10 5.77 -2.38 8.26
CA THR A 10 5.77 -2.48 6.79
C THR A 10 4.93 -1.38 6.13
N ILE A 11 3.73 -1.13 6.66
CA ILE A 11 2.84 -0.06 6.16
C ILE A 11 3.47 1.32 6.39
N ASN A 12 4.04 1.57 7.57
CA ASN A 12 4.73 2.83 7.85
C ASN A 12 5.95 3.03 6.93
N ALA A 13 6.76 1.98 6.72
CA ALA A 13 7.91 2.04 5.82
C ALA A 13 7.49 2.26 4.36
N PHE A 14 6.29 1.81 3.96
CA PHE A 14 5.72 2.13 2.65
C PHE A 14 5.40 3.63 2.55
N TYR A 15 4.63 4.17 3.50
CA TYR A 15 4.31 5.60 3.48
C TYR A 15 5.55 6.49 3.50
N GLN A 16 6.55 6.16 4.32
CA GLN A 16 7.82 6.89 4.34
C GLN A 16 8.57 6.84 3.00
N ALA A 17 8.58 5.70 2.31
CA ALA A 17 9.21 5.58 1.00
C ALA A 17 8.51 6.45 -0.06
N GLN A 18 7.17 6.48 -0.03
CA GLN A 18 6.38 7.28 -0.97
C GLN A 18 6.48 8.78 -0.68
N ASP A 19 6.49 9.19 0.60
CA ASP A 19 6.76 10.58 1.00
C ASP A 19 8.15 11.03 0.53
N GLN A 20 9.19 10.20 0.70
CA GLN A 20 10.54 10.50 0.19
C GLN A 20 10.57 10.61 -1.34
N ALA A 21 9.84 9.74 -2.05
CA ALA A 21 9.74 9.80 -3.50
C ALA A 21 9.06 11.10 -3.98
N LEU A 22 8.02 11.56 -3.26
CA LEU A 22 7.38 12.85 -3.51
C LEU A 22 8.33 14.03 -3.28
N GLU A 23 9.09 14.03 -2.18
CA GLU A 23 10.08 15.07 -1.90
C GLU A 23 11.19 15.12 -2.95
N ASN A 24 11.66 13.96 -3.42
CA ASN A 24 12.66 13.86 -4.48
C ASN A 24 12.13 14.46 -5.79
N ARG A 25 10.91 14.11 -6.19
CA ARG A 25 10.27 14.65 -7.40
C ARG A 25 10.03 16.14 -7.32
N LYS A 26 9.58 16.62 -6.16
CA LYS A 26 9.42 18.06 -5.89
C LYS A 26 10.74 18.81 -6.06
N THR A 27 11.85 18.21 -5.63
CA THR A 27 13.20 18.78 -5.80
C THR A 27 13.66 18.73 -7.26
N SER A 28 13.33 17.66 -7.99
CA SER A 28 13.67 17.49 -9.42
C SER A 28 12.74 18.24 -10.39
N GLY A 29 11.64 18.82 -9.92
CA GLY A 29 10.62 19.46 -10.76
C GLY A 29 9.73 18.46 -11.52
N GLU A 30 9.72 17.19 -11.12
CA GLU A 30 8.88 16.15 -11.72
C GLU A 30 7.47 16.14 -11.12
N PRO A 31 6.44 15.77 -11.90
CA PRO A 31 5.09 15.63 -11.38
C PRO A 31 5.00 14.49 -10.35
N GLY A 32 4.49 14.83 -9.17
CA GLY A 32 4.17 13.88 -8.08
C GLY A 32 2.67 13.75 -7.82
N GLY A 33 1.83 14.28 -8.71
CA GLY A 33 0.37 14.26 -8.57
C GLY A 33 -0.18 12.83 -8.48
N ASP A 34 0.30 11.94 -9.35
CA ASP A 34 -0.14 10.54 -9.43
C ASP A 34 0.13 9.78 -8.12
N ILE A 35 1.33 9.95 -7.54
CA ILE A 35 1.70 9.32 -6.25
C ILE A 35 0.83 9.88 -5.13
N THR A 36 0.61 11.20 -5.10
CA THR A 36 -0.22 11.84 -4.07
C THR A 36 -1.66 11.35 -4.15
N HIS A 37 -2.19 11.19 -5.36
CA HIS A 37 -3.55 10.70 -5.58
C HIS A 37 -3.68 9.23 -5.15
N ALA A 38 -2.77 8.37 -5.60
CA ALA A 38 -2.72 6.96 -5.21
C ALA A 38 -2.62 6.80 -3.68
N LEU A 39 -1.74 7.57 -3.02
CA LEU A 39 -1.64 7.57 -1.55
C LEU A 39 -2.94 7.98 -0.85
N SER A 40 -3.68 8.95 -1.41
CA SER A 40 -4.96 9.38 -0.87
C SER A 40 -6.00 8.25 -0.91
N ILE A 41 -6.06 7.53 -2.03
CA ILE A 41 -6.95 6.38 -2.19
C ILE A 41 -6.54 5.27 -1.23
N ILE A 42 -5.26 4.90 -1.22
CA ILE A 42 -4.71 3.84 -0.35
C ILE A 42 -5.02 4.13 1.13
N ARG A 43 -4.83 5.38 1.60
CA ARG A 43 -5.16 5.77 2.98
C ARG A 43 -6.65 5.69 3.29
N ARG A 44 -7.51 5.90 2.30
CA ARG A 44 -8.97 5.84 2.46
C ARG A 44 -9.48 4.41 2.55
N ILE A 45 -8.84 3.47 1.84
CA ILE A 45 -9.32 2.09 1.72
C ILE A 45 -8.66 1.13 2.71
N LEU A 46 -7.47 1.47 3.22
CA LEU A 46 -6.78 0.68 4.24
C LEU A 46 -7.61 0.67 5.54
N PRO A 47 -8.12 -0.49 5.97
CA PRO A 47 -8.80 -0.58 7.25
C PRO A 47 -7.81 -0.37 8.41
N PRO A 48 -8.28 0.06 9.60
CA PRO A 48 -7.43 0.07 10.78
C PRO A 48 -6.94 -1.34 11.08
N LEU A 49 -5.68 -1.45 11.52
CA LEU A 49 -5.10 -2.72 11.94
C LEU A 49 -5.86 -3.27 13.15
N PRO A 50 -6.19 -4.57 13.17
CA PRO A 50 -6.91 -5.16 14.29
C PRO A 50 -6.01 -5.22 15.51
N ASP A 51 -6.46 -4.66 16.64
CA ASP A 51 -5.80 -4.83 17.94
C ASP A 51 -5.93 -6.28 18.47
N THR A 52 -6.98 -6.99 18.05
CA THR A 52 -7.24 -8.40 18.39
C THR A 52 -7.88 -9.12 17.20
N GLY A 53 -7.48 -10.38 16.93
CA GLY A 53 -8.01 -11.20 15.84
C GLY A 53 -6.94 -11.71 14.85
N PRO A 54 -7.32 -12.58 13.90
CA PRO A 54 -6.39 -13.16 12.93
C PRO A 54 -5.98 -12.13 11.87
N LEU A 55 -4.70 -11.74 11.88
CA LEU A 55 -4.13 -10.81 10.91
C LEU A 55 -4.16 -11.32 9.47
N SER A 56 -4.18 -12.65 9.30
CA SER A 56 -4.29 -13.28 7.98
C SER A 56 -5.59 -12.87 7.28
N GLU A 57 -6.72 -12.87 7.98
CA GLU A 57 -8.01 -12.48 7.42
C GLU A 57 -8.03 -10.98 7.05
N TRP A 58 -7.52 -10.13 7.94
CA TRP A 58 -7.37 -8.70 7.66
C TRP A 58 -6.47 -8.47 6.44
N LEU A 59 -5.36 -9.21 6.33
CA LEU A 59 -4.41 -9.07 5.24
C LEU A 59 -5.05 -9.47 3.91
N SER A 60 -5.68 -10.64 3.84
CA SER A 60 -6.34 -11.10 2.61
C SER A 60 -7.47 -10.14 2.17
N GLN A 61 -8.28 -9.63 3.10
CA GLN A 61 -9.30 -8.62 2.77
C GLN A 61 -8.66 -7.32 2.26
N THR A 62 -7.61 -6.84 2.91
CA THR A 62 -6.92 -5.60 2.54
C THR A 62 -6.26 -5.72 1.17
N ILE A 63 -5.63 -6.85 0.86
CA ILE A 63 -5.05 -7.14 -0.46
C ILE A 63 -6.15 -7.11 -1.52
N ALA A 64 -7.28 -7.81 -1.31
CA ALA A 64 -8.37 -7.85 -2.28
C ALA A 64 -8.95 -6.45 -2.56
N VAL A 65 -9.13 -5.61 -1.53
CA VAL A 65 -9.60 -4.24 -1.70
C VAL A 65 -8.57 -3.38 -2.45
N LEU A 66 -7.29 -3.50 -2.10
CA LEU A 66 -6.20 -2.79 -2.78
C LEU A 66 -6.08 -3.19 -4.25
N GLU A 67 -6.20 -4.48 -4.58
CA GLU A 67 -6.17 -4.96 -5.97
C GLU A 67 -7.35 -4.43 -6.77
N SER A 68 -8.56 -4.46 -6.20
CA SER A 68 -9.76 -3.90 -6.84
C SER A 68 -9.60 -2.40 -7.12
N GLU A 69 -9.10 -1.64 -6.15
CA GLU A 69 -8.91 -0.20 -6.30
C GLU A 69 -7.73 0.13 -7.23
N HIS A 70 -6.69 -0.69 -7.26
CA HIS A 70 -5.59 -0.56 -8.21
C HIS A 70 -6.07 -0.78 -9.65
N GLN A 71 -6.91 -1.79 -9.88
CA GLN A 71 -7.54 -2.00 -11.19
C GLN A 71 -8.45 -0.83 -11.56
N ASN A 72 -9.24 -0.35 -10.61
CA ASN A 72 -10.13 0.80 -10.80
C ASN A 72 -9.35 2.07 -11.15
N TYR A 73 -8.25 2.33 -10.43
CA TYR A 73 -7.31 3.42 -10.70
C TYR A 73 -6.72 3.30 -12.11
N CYS A 74 -6.22 2.12 -12.50
CA CYS A 74 -5.69 1.89 -13.84
C CYS A 74 -6.73 2.05 -14.96
N GLN A 75 -8.02 1.85 -14.67
CA GLN A 75 -9.10 1.98 -15.65
C GLN A 75 -9.65 3.42 -15.75
N GLN A 76 -9.71 4.13 -14.63
CA GLN A 76 -10.27 5.49 -14.57
C GLN A 76 -9.23 6.58 -14.81
N GLU A 77 -7.99 6.37 -14.37
CA GLU A 77 -6.92 7.34 -14.58
C GLU A 77 -6.07 6.94 -15.77
N GLU A 78 -5.87 7.87 -16.70
CA GLU A 78 -4.69 7.85 -17.55
C GLU A 78 -3.49 8.09 -16.63
N ASP A 79 -3.00 7.03 -15.97
CA ASP A 79 -1.75 7.04 -15.20
C ASP A 79 -0.58 7.20 -16.18
N LEU A 80 -0.48 8.38 -16.79
CA LEU A 80 0.41 8.70 -17.91
C LEU A 80 1.88 8.44 -17.57
N THR A 81 2.22 8.51 -16.27
CA THR A 81 3.56 8.33 -15.75
C THR A 81 3.80 6.93 -15.17
N GLY A 82 2.77 6.08 -15.02
CA GLY A 82 2.86 4.77 -14.36
C GLY A 82 3.07 4.84 -12.84
N CYS A 83 3.11 6.05 -12.26
CA CYS A 83 3.64 6.26 -10.91
C CYS A 83 2.60 5.98 -9.84
N GLY A 84 1.33 6.31 -10.07
CA GLY A 84 0.27 5.95 -9.14
C GLY A 84 0.03 4.44 -9.13
N SER A 85 0.03 3.80 -10.30
CA SER A 85 -0.07 2.34 -10.43
C SER A 85 1.10 1.62 -9.73
N ALA A 86 2.32 2.15 -9.86
CA ALA A 86 3.48 1.62 -9.14
C ALA A 86 3.35 1.75 -7.62
N THR A 87 2.75 2.82 -7.11
CA THR A 87 2.50 3.00 -5.67
C THR A 87 1.56 1.92 -5.13
N PHE A 88 0.48 1.58 -5.84
CA PHE A 88 -0.37 0.44 -5.46
C PHE A 88 0.39 -0.90 -5.51
N GLY A 89 1.12 -1.15 -6.59
CA GLY A 89 1.88 -2.38 -6.77
C GLY A 89 2.95 -2.60 -5.69
N GLU A 90 3.62 -1.54 -5.24
CA GLU A 90 4.60 -1.64 -4.16
C GLU A 90 3.95 -2.08 -2.84
N LEU A 91 2.83 -1.46 -2.46
CA LEU A 91 2.12 -1.84 -1.24
C LEU A 91 1.61 -3.28 -1.32
N LEU A 92 0.98 -3.67 -2.42
CA LEU A 92 0.50 -5.03 -2.65
C LEU A 92 1.61 -6.06 -2.51
N THR A 93 2.76 -5.83 -3.15
CA THR A 93 3.92 -6.72 -3.07
C THR A 93 4.42 -6.89 -1.64
N ARG A 94 4.48 -5.79 -0.87
CA ARG A 94 4.91 -5.82 0.54
C ARG A 94 3.90 -6.57 1.42
N LEU A 95 2.60 -6.41 1.18
CA LEU A 95 1.54 -7.10 1.92
C LEU A 95 1.49 -8.60 1.60
N ILE A 96 1.53 -8.99 0.32
CA ILE A 96 1.55 -10.40 -0.12
C ILE A 96 2.77 -11.13 0.44
N SER A 97 3.93 -10.46 0.52
CA SER A 97 5.14 -11.03 1.10
C SER A 97 5.00 -11.39 2.59
N LEU A 98 4.00 -10.84 3.29
CA LEU A 98 3.71 -11.15 4.69
C LEU A 98 2.72 -12.31 4.87
N GLU A 99 1.94 -12.67 3.85
CA GLU A 99 1.01 -13.81 3.89
C GLU A 99 1.67 -15.13 4.34
N PRO A 100 2.82 -15.58 3.77
CA PRO A 100 3.43 -16.83 4.19
C PRO A 100 3.94 -16.78 5.64
N THR A 101 4.30 -15.60 6.13
CA THR A 101 4.74 -15.42 7.53
C THR A 101 3.59 -15.55 8.51
N LEU A 102 2.39 -15.09 8.12
CA LEU A 102 1.17 -15.16 8.92
C LEU A 102 0.46 -16.52 8.82
N ALA A 103 0.63 -17.23 7.70
CA ALA A 103 0.05 -18.55 7.48
C ALA A 103 0.76 -19.68 8.26
N MET A 104 2.01 -19.48 8.68
CA MET A 104 2.80 -20.46 9.45
C MET A 104 2.56 -20.40 10.97
N THR A 105 1.77 -19.45 11.47
CA THR A 105 1.54 -19.23 12.91
C THR A 105 0.37 -20.06 13.47
N TYR A 106 -0.11 -21.06 12.73
CA TYR A 106 -1.15 -22.02 13.15
C TYR A 106 -0.60 -23.41 13.42
#